data_AF-A0A7S3H172-F1
#
_entry.id   AF-A0A7S3H172-F1
#
_cell.length_a   1.000
_cell.length_b   1.000
_cell.length_c   1.000
_cell.angle_alpha   90.00
_cell.angle_beta   90.00
_cell.angle_gamma   90.00
#
_symmetry.space_group_name_H-M   'P 1'
#
loop_
_entity.id
_entity.type
_entity.pdbx_description
1 polymer ?
#
loop_
_entity_poly.entity_id
_entity_poly.type
_entity_poly.pdbx_seq_one_letter_code
_entity_poly.pdbx_strand_id
1 'polypeptide(L)'
;IYEYIRRGTLPAHRREILKQNGIPQADFMTQKAESILQAIEVYKKVHQQTAETLDIKRSFHVPVCDEEWPEHLWGLNLGDAVYNIKTMHCFDKYLSQFEEAGVKPMPHEYVEVCRAQLKMRNQAKKEGRAKTRSDARGYIV
;
A
#
# COMPACT_ATOMS: atom_id res chain seq x y z
N ILE A 1 -13.06 -17.59 -13.63
CA ILE A 1 -13.38 -16.84 -12.37
C ILE A 1 -12.23 -15.90 -12.00
N TYR A 2 -10.99 -16.40 -11.94
CA TYR A 2 -9.79 -15.58 -11.65
C TYR A 2 -9.54 -14.43 -12.65
N GLU A 3 -9.85 -14.60 -13.94
CA GLU A 3 -9.70 -13.54 -14.95
C GLU A 3 -10.71 -12.37 -14.79
N TYR A 4 -11.85 -12.58 -14.14
CA TYR A 4 -12.87 -11.53 -13.94
C TYR A 4 -12.50 -10.58 -12.80
N ILE A 5 -11.83 -11.10 -11.77
CA ILE A 5 -11.31 -10.30 -10.64
C ILE A 5 -10.16 -9.41 -11.12
N ARG A 6 -9.32 -9.93 -12.04
CA ARG A 6 -8.15 -9.21 -12.58
C ARG A 6 -8.51 -8.02 -13.49
N ARG A 7 -9.70 -8.01 -14.10
CA ARG A 7 -10.18 -6.97 -15.03
C ARG A 7 -11.22 -6.01 -14.42
N GLY A 8 -11.51 -6.12 -13.13
CA GLY A 8 -12.43 -5.20 -12.44
C GLY A 8 -13.89 -5.24 -12.92
N THR A 9 -14.29 -6.25 -13.70
CA THR A 9 -15.65 -6.35 -14.27
C THR A 9 -16.36 -7.57 -13.69
N LEU A 10 -16.94 -7.37 -12.49
CA LEU A 10 -17.83 -8.35 -11.87
C LEU A 10 -19.24 -8.23 -12.47
N PRO A 11 -19.84 -9.31 -12.99
CA PRO A 11 -21.21 -9.30 -13.53
C PRO A 11 -22.24 -8.76 -12.54
N ALA A 12 -23.27 -8.06 -13.04
CA ALA A 12 -24.28 -7.35 -12.21
C ALA A 12 -24.96 -8.24 -11.15
N HIS A 13 -25.30 -9.48 -11.51
CA HIS A 13 -25.89 -10.43 -10.56
C HIS A 13 -24.97 -10.76 -9.38
N ARG A 14 -23.65 -10.87 -9.62
CA ARG A 14 -22.68 -11.11 -8.55
C ARG A 14 -22.46 -9.86 -7.69
N ARG A 15 -22.51 -8.66 -8.28
CA ARG A 15 -22.51 -7.40 -7.53
C ARG A 15 -23.69 -7.33 -6.56
N GLU A 16 -24.88 -7.73 -7.01
CA GLU A 16 -26.08 -7.73 -6.17
C GLU A 16 -25.97 -8.73 -5.01
N ILE A 17 -25.43 -9.94 -5.23
CA ILE A 17 -25.17 -10.90 -4.15
C ILE A 17 -24.21 -10.31 -3.12
N LEU A 18 -23.09 -9.71 -3.56
CA LEU A 18 -22.14 -9.09 -2.63
C LEU A 18 -22.80 -7.97 -1.83
N LYS A 19 -23.62 -7.15 -2.48
CA LYS A 19 -24.40 -6.08 -1.83
C LYS A 19 -25.34 -6.62 -0.76
N GLN A 20 -26.10 -7.67 -1.09
CA GLN A 20 -27.04 -8.31 -0.17
C GLN A 20 -26.35 -8.97 1.03
N ASN A 21 -25.10 -9.40 0.86
CA ASN A 21 -24.28 -10.01 1.92
C ASN A 21 -23.37 -8.98 2.62
N GLY A 22 -23.54 -7.68 2.34
CA GLY A 22 -22.75 -6.61 2.98
C GLY A 22 -21.27 -6.62 2.62
N ILE A 23 -20.86 -7.32 1.56
CA ILE A 23 -19.46 -7.37 1.11
C ILE A 23 -19.17 -6.10 0.29
N PRO A 24 -18.20 -5.26 0.70
CA PRO A 24 -17.87 -4.02 0.01
C PRO A 24 -17.49 -4.26 -1.46
N GLN A 25 -18.08 -3.47 -2.37
CA GLN A 25 -17.77 -3.52 -3.81
C GLN A 25 -16.61 -2.60 -4.21
N ALA A 26 -16.07 -1.83 -3.26
CA ALA A 26 -14.87 -1.05 -3.47
C ALA A 26 -13.75 -1.98 -3.95
N ASP A 27 -13.11 -1.64 -5.06
CA ASP A 27 -11.97 -2.41 -5.53
C ASP A 27 -10.84 -2.37 -4.49
N PHE A 28 -9.91 -3.32 -4.60
CA PHE A 28 -8.78 -3.43 -3.69
C PHE A 28 -7.96 -2.13 -3.58
N MET A 29 -7.86 -1.36 -4.68
CA MET A 29 -7.10 -0.11 -4.69
C MET A 29 -7.83 0.97 -3.90
N THR A 30 -9.15 1.03 -3.99
CA THR A 30 -10.01 1.95 -3.22
C THR A 30 -9.87 1.69 -1.72
N GLN A 31 -10.11 0.44 -1.27
CA GLN A 31 -9.99 0.09 0.15
C GLN A 31 -8.57 0.36 0.66
N LYS A 32 -7.55 0.04 -0.14
CA LYS A 32 -6.17 0.30 0.24
C LYS A 32 -5.86 1.79 0.36
N ALA A 33 -6.39 2.63 -0.55
CA ALA A 33 -6.21 4.07 -0.47
C ALA A 33 -6.84 4.64 0.80
N GLU A 34 -8.07 4.23 1.12
CA GLU A 34 -8.79 4.62 2.32
C GLU A 34 -8.03 4.23 3.59
N SER A 35 -7.54 2.99 3.70
CA SER A 35 -6.71 2.56 4.83
C SER A 35 -5.41 3.38 4.96
N ILE A 36 -4.78 3.74 3.84
CA ILE A 36 -3.56 4.56 3.88
C ILE A 36 -3.89 5.98 4.34
N LEU A 37 -4.97 6.60 3.84
CA LEU A 37 -5.40 7.94 4.27
C LEU A 37 -5.69 7.97 5.77
N GLN A 38 -6.45 6.99 6.27
CA GLN A 38 -6.75 6.89 7.70
C GLN A 38 -5.48 6.69 8.54
N ALA A 39 -4.55 5.84 8.06
CA ALA A 39 -3.27 5.66 8.74
C ALA A 39 -2.41 6.94 8.75
N ILE A 40 -2.45 7.75 7.69
CA ILE A 40 -1.77 9.05 7.65
C ILE A 40 -2.37 10.02 8.67
N GLU A 41 -3.69 10.08 8.80
CA GLU A 41 -4.37 10.94 9.77
C GLU A 41 -3.99 10.59 11.21
N VAL A 42 -4.01 9.29 11.55
CA VAL A 42 -3.57 8.82 12.87
C VAL A 42 -2.09 9.14 13.06
N TYR A 43 -1.23 8.88 12.07
CA TYR A 43 0.18 9.20 12.15
C TYR A 43 0.43 10.68 12.45
N LYS A 44 -0.28 11.59 11.76
CA LYS A 44 -0.18 13.03 11.99
C LYS A 44 -0.58 13.38 13.42
N LYS A 45 -1.69 12.84 13.91
CA LYS A 45 -2.18 13.09 15.28
C LYS A 45 -1.16 12.69 16.34
N VAL A 46 -0.52 11.53 16.17
CA VAL A 46 0.42 10.94 17.14
C VAL A 46 1.81 11.56 17.04
N HIS A 47 2.30 11.82 15.82
CA HIS A 47 3.72 12.15 15.59
C HIS A 47 3.99 13.54 15.01
N GLN A 48 3.05 14.16 14.31
CA GLN A 48 3.30 15.37 13.50
C GLN A 48 2.10 16.33 13.51
N GLN A 49 1.77 16.86 14.70
CA GLN A 49 0.59 17.70 14.93
C GLN A 49 0.62 19.05 14.17
N THR A 50 1.80 19.53 13.80
CA THR A 50 2.01 20.88 13.22
C THR A 50 2.78 20.87 11.88
N ALA A 51 3.10 19.70 11.32
CA ALA A 51 3.90 19.63 10.08
C ALA A 51 3.02 19.74 8.83
N GLU A 52 3.32 20.72 7.96
CA GLU A 52 2.68 20.86 6.65
C GLU A 52 3.07 19.74 5.67
N THR A 53 4.28 19.18 5.82
CA THR A 53 4.79 18.08 4.99
C THR A 53 4.87 16.80 5.79
N LEU A 54 4.32 15.73 5.23
CA LEU A 54 4.38 14.42 5.85
C LEU A 54 5.72 13.74 5.57
N ASP A 55 6.55 13.58 6.61
CA ASP A 55 7.80 12.81 6.53
C ASP A 55 7.69 11.52 7.33
N ILE A 56 7.34 10.43 6.65
CA ILE A 56 7.28 9.08 7.22
C ILE A 56 8.48 8.29 6.74
N LYS A 57 9.27 7.77 7.68
CA LYS A 57 10.36 6.83 7.36
C LYS A 57 9.81 5.64 6.60
N ARG A 58 10.44 5.25 5.49
CA ARG A 58 10.00 4.12 4.65
C ARG A 58 9.85 2.78 5.41
N SER A 59 10.58 2.60 6.51
CA SER A 59 10.51 1.40 7.35
C SER A 59 9.41 1.43 8.40
N PHE A 60 8.64 2.53 8.51
CA PHE A 60 7.60 2.66 9.52
C PHE A 60 6.45 1.70 9.23
N HIS A 61 6.12 0.91 10.25
CA HIS A 61 4.96 0.04 10.28
C HIS A 61 4.03 0.53 11.38
N VAL A 62 2.73 0.48 11.13
CA VAL A 62 1.72 0.72 12.16
C VAL A 62 1.91 -0.32 13.26
N PRO A 63 2.04 0.10 14.53
CA PRO A 63 2.19 -0.82 15.66
C PRO A 63 0.95 -1.73 15.78
N VAL A 64 1.17 -2.92 16.32
CA VAL A 64 0.12 -3.92 16.56
C VAL A 64 -0.32 -3.80 18.02
N CYS A 65 -1.61 -3.97 18.31
CA CYS A 65 -2.17 -3.84 19.66
C CYS A 65 -2.01 -2.44 20.27
N ASP A 66 -2.00 -1.41 19.44
CA ASP A 66 -1.95 -0.02 19.87
C ASP A 66 -3.34 0.62 19.72
N GLU A 67 -3.87 1.16 20.82
CA GLU A 67 -5.22 1.73 20.89
C GLU A 67 -5.38 3.02 20.07
N GLU A 68 -4.28 3.71 19.76
CA GLU A 68 -4.34 4.90 18.89
C GLU A 68 -4.64 4.53 17.43
N TRP A 69 -4.40 3.27 17.07
CA TRP A 69 -4.52 2.76 15.71
C TRP A 69 -5.70 1.79 15.58
N PRO A 70 -6.61 2.01 14.63
CA PRO A 70 -7.61 1.02 14.26
C PRO A 70 -6.98 -0.35 13.94
N GLU A 71 -7.58 -1.43 14.43
CA GLU A 71 -7.05 -2.79 14.31
C GLU A 71 -6.75 -3.21 12.87
N HIS A 72 -7.61 -2.82 11.93
CA HIS A 72 -7.44 -3.15 10.51
C HIS A 72 -6.22 -2.46 9.86
N LEU A 73 -5.60 -1.49 10.53
CA LEU A 73 -4.38 -0.81 10.08
C LEU A 73 -3.11 -1.41 10.67
N TRP A 74 -3.22 -2.29 11.68
CA TRP A 74 -2.06 -2.86 12.36
C TRP A 74 -1.14 -3.62 11.41
N GLY A 75 0.16 -3.40 11.55
CA GLY A 75 1.19 -3.99 10.69
C GLY A 75 1.25 -3.42 9.27
N LEU A 76 0.39 -2.45 8.91
CA LEU A 76 0.48 -1.75 7.64
C LEU A 76 1.84 -1.07 7.53
N ASN A 77 2.59 -1.37 6.47
CA ASN A 77 3.81 -0.64 6.13
C ASN A 77 3.45 0.71 5.50
N LEU A 78 3.08 1.65 6.36
CA LEU A 78 2.65 2.99 5.96
C LEU A 78 3.79 3.76 5.28
N GLY A 79 5.03 3.59 5.73
CA GLY A 79 6.19 4.25 5.12
C GLY A 79 6.42 3.87 3.66
N ASP A 80 6.38 2.57 3.34
CA ASP A 80 6.52 2.10 1.95
C ASP A 80 5.28 2.45 1.11
N ALA A 81 4.08 2.44 1.71
CA ALA A 81 2.86 2.87 1.02
C ALA A 81 2.94 4.33 0.58
N VAL A 82 3.27 5.25 1.49
CA VAL A 82 3.46 6.67 1.19
C VAL A 82 4.58 6.88 0.17
N TYR A 83 5.70 6.18 0.30
CA TYR A 83 6.78 6.24 -0.69
C TYR A 83 6.30 5.83 -2.09
N ASN A 84 5.53 4.74 -2.20
CA ASN A 84 5.01 4.27 -3.48
C ASN A 84 3.98 5.26 -4.06
N ILE A 85 3.13 5.88 -3.24
CA ILE A 85 2.23 6.96 -3.68
C ILE A 85 3.04 8.11 -4.28
N LYS A 86 4.09 8.57 -3.57
CA LYS A 86 4.93 9.68 -4.01
C LYS A 86 5.68 9.39 -5.30
N THR A 87 6.14 8.15 -5.48
CA THR A 87 7.13 7.81 -6.54
C THR A 87 6.57 6.98 -7.68
N MET A 88 5.41 6.35 -7.53
CA MET A 88 4.88 5.42 -8.54
C MET A 88 3.57 5.87 -9.17
N HIS A 89 2.86 6.84 -8.57
CA HIS A 89 1.54 7.30 -9.02
C HIS A 89 0.54 6.13 -9.16
N CYS A 90 0.55 5.21 -8.19
CA CYS A 90 -0.31 4.03 -8.22
C CYS A 90 -1.75 4.30 -7.73
N PHE A 91 -2.04 5.54 -7.33
CA PHE A 91 -3.34 5.97 -6.79
C PHE A 91 -3.80 7.30 -7.40
N ASP A 92 -3.71 7.44 -8.72
CA ASP A 92 -4.03 8.70 -9.42
C ASP A 92 -5.37 9.31 -9.04
N LYS A 93 -6.40 8.45 -8.90
CA LYS A 93 -7.75 8.87 -8.47
C LYS A 93 -7.79 9.51 -7.07
N TYR A 94 -6.83 9.19 -6.21
CA TYR A 94 -6.76 9.61 -4.81
C TYR A 94 -5.65 10.65 -4.56
N LEU A 95 -4.93 11.11 -5.60
CA LEU A 95 -3.82 12.04 -5.44
C LEU A 95 -4.21 13.32 -4.71
N SER A 96 -5.34 13.92 -5.04
CA SER A 96 -5.81 15.13 -4.37
C SER A 96 -6.01 14.93 -2.86
N GLN A 97 -6.52 13.76 -2.46
CA GLN A 97 -6.71 13.42 -1.04
C GLN A 97 -5.37 13.19 -0.34
N PHE A 98 -4.42 12.55 -1.03
CA PHE A 98 -3.07 12.36 -0.49
C PHE A 98 -2.32 13.70 -0.36
N GLU A 99 -2.48 14.61 -1.31
CA GLU A 99 -1.89 15.96 -1.26
C GLU A 99 -2.46 16.78 -0.09
N GLU A 100 -3.77 16.75 0.11
CA GLU A 100 -4.43 17.36 1.28
C GLU A 100 -3.94 16.70 2.59
N ALA A 101 -3.74 15.39 2.58
CA ALA A 101 -3.09 14.66 3.66
C ALA A 101 -1.57 14.95 3.77
N GLY A 102 -1.01 15.90 3.02
CA GLY A 102 0.39 16.35 3.13
C GLY A 102 1.41 15.46 2.42
N VAL A 103 0.95 14.49 1.62
CA VAL A 103 1.79 13.63 0.77
C VAL A 103 2.00 14.31 -0.57
N LYS A 104 3.12 15.01 -0.72
CA LYS A 104 3.48 15.67 -1.99
C LYS A 104 4.06 14.65 -2.98
N PRO A 105 3.39 14.38 -4.12
CA PRO A 105 3.92 13.47 -5.13
C PRO A 105 5.18 14.04 -5.78
N MET A 106 6.07 13.15 -6.21
CA MET A 106 7.28 13.52 -6.92
C MET A 106 6.92 13.92 -8.37
N PRO A 107 7.60 14.90 -8.98
CA PRO A 107 7.38 15.23 -10.38
C PRO A 107 7.60 14.00 -11.28
N HIS A 108 6.75 13.86 -12.31
CA HIS A 108 6.70 12.69 -13.19
C HIS A 108 8.04 12.35 -13.84
N GLU A 109 8.91 13.33 -14.08
CA GLU A 109 10.25 13.14 -14.65
C GLU A 109 11.16 12.22 -13.80
N TYR A 110 10.99 12.23 -12.47
CA TYR A 110 11.82 11.44 -11.54
C TYR A 110 11.26 10.03 -11.24
N VAL A 111 10.01 9.78 -11.64
CA VAL A 111 9.28 8.53 -11.37
C VAL A 111 9.89 7.34 -12.10
N GLU A 112 10.35 7.54 -13.34
CA GLU A 112 10.94 6.46 -14.15
C GLU A 112 12.23 5.90 -13.54
N VAL A 113 13.05 6.78 -12.98
CA VAL A 113 14.28 6.38 -12.26
C VAL A 113 13.91 5.55 -11.03
N CYS A 114 12.91 5.98 -10.27
CA CYS A 114 12.42 5.27 -9.08
C CYS A 114 11.81 3.89 -9.45
N ARG A 115 11.04 3.81 -10.55
CA ARG A 115 10.50 2.56 -11.10
C ARG A 115 11.61 1.59 -11.48
N ALA A 116 12.68 2.06 -12.12
CA ALA A 116 13.83 1.22 -12.48
C ALA A 116 14.55 0.68 -11.24
N GLN A 117 14.86 1.52 -10.26
CA GLN A 117 15.51 1.11 -9.01
C GLN A 117 14.67 0.10 -8.22
N LEU A 118 13.35 0.30 -8.16
CA LEU A 118 12.45 -0.63 -7.49
C LEU A 118 12.42 -2.01 -8.16
N LYS A 119 12.41 -2.05 -9.50
CA LYS A 119 12.49 -3.31 -10.26
C LYS A 119 13.78 -4.06 -9.92
N MET A 120 14.92 -3.37 -9.89
CA MET A 120 16.22 -3.97 -9.51
C MET A 120 16.19 -4.51 -8.08
N ARG A 121 15.67 -3.73 -7.12
CA ARG A 121 15.55 -4.15 -5.71
C ARG A 121 14.66 -5.37 -5.54
N ASN A 122 13.50 -5.39 -6.20
CA ASN A 122 12.54 -6.50 -6.11
C ASN A 122 13.10 -7.77 -6.75
N GLN A 123 13.84 -7.63 -7.86
CA GLN A 123 14.56 -8.73 -8.48
C GLN A 123 15.61 -9.31 -7.52
N ALA A 124 16.45 -8.47 -6.92
CA ALA A 124 17.46 -8.89 -5.94
C ALA A 124 16.83 -9.59 -4.72
N LYS A 125 15.69 -9.08 -4.20
CA LYS A 125 14.94 -9.74 -3.11
C LYS A 125 14.42 -11.12 -3.52
N LYS A 126 13.90 -11.25 -4.76
CA LYS A 126 13.38 -12.52 -5.29
C LYS A 126 14.50 -13.54 -5.44
N GLU A 127 15.66 -13.13 -5.95
CA GLU A 127 16.86 -13.96 -6.10
C GLU A 127 17.42 -14.38 -4.74
N GLY A 128 17.52 -13.45 -3.77
CA GLY A 128 17.95 -13.76 -2.40
C GLY A 128 17.04 -14.77 -1.70
N ARG A 129 15.72 -14.64 -1.85
CA ARG A 129 14.72 -15.58 -1.29
C ARG A 129 14.75 -16.95 -2.00
N ALA A 130 15.04 -16.98 -3.31
CA ALA A 130 15.21 -18.22 -4.05
C ALA A 130 16.45 -18.98 -3.57
N LYS A 131 17.55 -18.28 -3.32
CA LYS A 131 18.83 -18.83 -2.82
C LYS A 131 18.72 -19.39 -1.39
N THR A 132 18.08 -18.67 -0.47
CA THR A 132 17.83 -19.20 0.89
C THR A 132 16.93 -20.44 0.88
N ARG A 133 15.96 -20.51 -0.05
CA ARG A 133 15.07 -21.67 -0.19
C ARG A 133 15.76 -22.89 -0.84
N SER A 134 16.73 -22.69 -1.72
CA SER A 134 17.57 -23.78 -2.24
C SER A 134 18.52 -24.31 -1.17
N ASP A 135 19.14 -23.43 -0.37
CA ASP A 135 20.09 -23.82 0.67
C ASP A 135 19.41 -24.59 1.81
N ALA A 136 18.18 -24.19 2.21
CA ALA A 136 17.38 -24.92 3.20
C ALA A 136 16.90 -26.31 2.74
N ARG A 137 16.85 -26.58 1.42
CA ARG A 137 16.54 -27.92 0.87
C ARG A 137 17.76 -28.83 0.79
N GLY A 138 18.98 -28.31 0.92
CA GLY A 138 20.23 -29.08 0.90
C GLY A 138 20.65 -29.67 2.25
N TYR A 139 19.95 -29.33 3.35
CA TYR A 139 20.27 -29.75 4.72
C TYR A 139 19.40 -30.90 5.25
N ILE A 140 18.63 -31.58 4.39
CA ILE A 140 17.90 -32.80 4.73
C ILE A 140 18.60 -33.97 4.02
N VAL A 141 19.66 -34.50 4.63
CA VAL A 141 20.25 -35.83 4.34
C VAL A 141 20.64 -36.45 5.67
#